data_AF-A0AAC9PWI8-F1
#
_entry.id   AF-A0AAC9PWI8-F1
#
_cell.length_a   1.000
_cell.length_b   1.000
_cell.length_c   1.000
_cell.angle_alpha   90.00
_cell.angle_beta   90.00
_cell.angle_gamma   90.00
#
_symmetry.space_group_name_H-M   'P 1'
#
loop_
_entity.id
_entity.type
_entity.pdbx_description
1 polymer ?
#
loop_
_entity_poly.entity_id
_entity_poly.type
_entity_poly.pdbx_seq_one_letter_code
_entity_poly.pdbx_strand_id
1 'polypeptide(L)'
;MQETSEHAILPIESVQERDVDLILLEELSTENSFCNWFISELNLPKFSSSNGTWRSITDFGLGETDLLFSYNSNNEKVFVLIENKLDATFQDEQFIRYEKRAKEYVRKKHCDNAYCILIAPNLYCKNQNDFENYISYETISRLFEKQNTKRGLFKSQLIQIAVEKLRRGYQPVNSEPVQKFWHDYWNFKNDKIPSLTMKKPSIVPHNSDWPMLYDNDLKGIIFYHKLAQGNSDATFQNPTENIELKIKENLQEDFKFIKHSKSFSVRISSEKIDRTKDFNKQIKQVEIGMKNLEKLRDWIKEIGINNWLQQRV
;
A
#
# COMPACT_ATOMS: atom_id res chain seq x y z
N MET A 1 -6.90 21.78 -38.23
CA MET A 1 -7.62 20.55 -37.87
C MET A 1 -7.13 20.18 -36.48
N GLN A 2 -8.00 20.27 -35.47
CA GLN A 2 -7.65 20.00 -34.07
C GLN A 2 -7.33 18.52 -33.90
N GLU A 3 -6.10 18.19 -33.51
CA GLU A 3 -5.80 16.91 -32.89
C GLU A 3 -6.41 16.96 -31.48
N THR A 4 -7.56 16.33 -31.33
CA THR A 4 -8.12 15.99 -30.03
C THR A 4 -7.12 15.08 -29.33
N SER A 5 -6.50 15.55 -28.25
CA SER A 5 -5.78 14.70 -27.32
C SER A 5 -6.78 13.71 -26.71
N GLU A 6 -6.89 12.52 -27.30
CA GLU A 6 -7.52 11.40 -26.60
C GLU A 6 -6.76 11.23 -25.29
N HIS A 7 -7.40 11.55 -24.18
CA HIS A 7 -6.95 11.08 -22.88
C HIS A 7 -6.92 9.56 -22.98
N ALA A 8 -5.74 8.96 -23.10
CA ALA A 8 -5.58 7.52 -23.19
C ALA A 8 -6.17 6.90 -21.91
N ILE A 9 -7.39 6.38 -22.01
CA ILE A 9 -8.05 5.71 -20.91
C ILE A 9 -7.24 4.44 -20.64
N LEU A 10 -6.59 4.39 -19.49
CA LEU A 10 -5.90 3.18 -19.06
C LEU A 10 -6.94 2.09 -18.77
N PRO A 11 -6.68 0.83 -19.14
CA PRO A 11 -7.60 -0.27 -18.84
C PRO A 11 -7.74 -0.53 -17.33
N ILE A 12 -6.73 -0.13 -16.55
CA ILE A 12 -6.73 -0.19 -15.09
C ILE A 12 -5.95 1.01 -14.53
N GLU A 13 -6.39 1.54 -13.38
CA GLU A 13 -5.76 2.68 -12.71
C GLU A 13 -4.38 2.34 -12.12
N SER A 14 -4.21 1.12 -11.60
CA SER A 14 -2.96 0.68 -11.00
C SER A 14 -2.81 -0.84 -11.05
N VAL A 15 -1.56 -1.31 -11.00
CA VAL A 15 -1.20 -2.73 -10.91
C VAL A 15 -0.50 -2.98 -9.57
N GLN A 16 -0.84 -4.10 -8.94
CA GLN A 16 -0.24 -4.60 -7.71
C GLN A 16 0.56 -5.89 -7.97
N GLU A 17 1.38 -6.33 -7.01
CA GLU A 17 2.24 -7.53 -7.16
C GLU A 17 1.38 -8.76 -7.49
N ARG A 18 0.23 -8.89 -6.81
CA ARG A 18 -0.76 -9.94 -7.06
C ARG A 18 -1.23 -9.99 -8.52
N ASP A 19 -1.42 -8.85 -9.17
CA ASP A 19 -1.90 -8.81 -10.55
C ASP A 19 -0.84 -9.37 -11.50
N VAL A 20 0.43 -9.02 -11.24
CA VAL A 20 1.57 -9.55 -11.98
C VAL A 20 1.76 -11.05 -11.69
N ASP A 21 1.58 -11.49 -10.44
CA ASP A 21 1.65 -12.92 -10.10
C ASP A 21 0.64 -13.73 -10.91
N LEU A 22 -0.58 -13.21 -11.10
CA LEU A 22 -1.61 -13.90 -11.87
C LEU A 22 -1.29 -13.95 -13.35
N ILE A 23 -0.71 -12.88 -13.92
CA ILE A 23 -0.22 -12.88 -15.31
C ILE A 23 0.87 -13.94 -15.49
N LEU A 24 1.84 -13.99 -14.57
CA LEU A 24 2.93 -14.96 -14.63
C LEU A 24 2.45 -16.40 -14.38
N LEU A 25 1.53 -16.59 -13.44
CA LEU A 25 0.90 -17.88 -13.17
C LEU A 25 0.22 -18.43 -14.41
N GLU A 26 -0.55 -17.59 -15.13
CA GLU A 26 -1.20 -17.98 -16.39
C GLU A 26 -0.15 -18.39 -17.43
N GLU A 27 0.85 -17.55 -17.70
CA GLU A 27 1.87 -17.80 -18.74
C GLU A 27 2.69 -19.07 -18.44
N LEU A 28 3.17 -19.24 -17.21
CA LEU A 28 3.93 -20.43 -16.79
C LEU A 28 3.09 -21.72 -16.78
N SER A 29 1.76 -21.59 -16.72
CA SER A 29 0.85 -22.75 -16.73
C SER A 29 0.32 -23.10 -18.12
N THR A 30 0.34 -22.17 -19.07
CA THR A 30 -0.39 -22.32 -20.33
C THR A 30 0.47 -22.19 -21.59
N GLU A 31 1.62 -21.51 -21.53
CA GLU A 31 2.40 -21.17 -22.71
C GLU A 31 3.83 -21.74 -22.63
N ASN A 32 4.06 -22.91 -23.26
CA ASN A 32 5.38 -23.54 -23.30
C ASN A 32 6.47 -22.63 -23.91
N SER A 33 6.09 -21.75 -24.84
CA SER A 33 7.01 -20.78 -25.43
C SER A 33 7.52 -19.77 -24.40
N PHE A 34 6.63 -19.30 -23.52
CA PHE A 34 6.98 -18.43 -22.40
C PHE A 34 7.86 -19.19 -21.39
N CYS A 35 7.49 -20.41 -21.00
CA CYS A 35 8.29 -21.23 -20.09
C CYS A 35 9.72 -21.44 -20.61
N ASN A 36 9.87 -21.82 -21.88
CA ASN A 36 11.18 -22.04 -22.48
C ASN A 36 12.02 -20.76 -22.53
N TRP A 37 11.40 -19.63 -22.88
CA TRP A 37 12.06 -18.32 -22.84
C TRP A 37 12.51 -17.96 -21.42
N PHE A 38 11.61 -18.07 -20.44
CA PHE A 38 11.85 -17.71 -19.05
C PHE A 38 13.05 -18.48 -18.45
N ILE A 39 13.09 -19.79 -18.69
CA ILE A 39 14.19 -20.66 -18.26
C ILE A 39 15.51 -20.31 -18.97
N SER A 40 15.45 -20.03 -20.28
CA SER A 40 16.64 -19.66 -21.07
C SER A 40 17.22 -18.31 -20.65
N GLU A 41 16.36 -17.32 -20.40
CA GLU A 41 16.76 -15.96 -19.98
C GLU A 41 17.51 -15.99 -18.65
N LEU A 42 17.15 -16.93 -17.76
CA LEU A 42 17.78 -17.14 -16.45
C LEU A 42 18.96 -18.12 -16.47
N ASN A 43 19.33 -18.66 -17.64
CA ASN A 43 20.35 -19.72 -17.78
C ASN A 43 20.11 -20.93 -16.85
N LEU A 44 18.84 -21.29 -16.63
CA LEU A 44 18.45 -22.44 -15.82
C LEU A 44 18.52 -23.75 -16.64
N PRO A 45 18.47 -24.93 -15.98
CA PRO A 45 18.43 -26.21 -16.68
C PRO A 45 17.36 -26.27 -17.78
N LYS A 46 17.68 -26.92 -18.89
CA LYS A 46 16.86 -26.87 -20.12
C LYS A 46 15.39 -27.24 -19.87
N PHE A 47 14.46 -26.39 -20.27
CA PHE A 47 13.04 -26.69 -20.20
C PHE A 47 12.64 -27.87 -21.12
N SER A 48 11.96 -28.87 -20.57
CA SER A 48 11.41 -30.01 -21.32
C SER A 48 9.89 -30.08 -21.23
N SER A 49 9.31 -29.99 -20.02
CA SER A 49 7.87 -29.95 -19.81
C SER A 49 7.50 -29.27 -18.50
N SER A 50 6.36 -28.57 -18.47
CA SER A 50 5.81 -27.98 -17.24
C SER A 50 5.09 -29.06 -16.41
N ASN A 51 5.28 -29.05 -15.10
CA ASN A 51 4.48 -29.85 -14.16
C ASN A 51 3.37 -29.03 -13.50
N GLY A 52 3.55 -27.71 -13.42
CA GLY A 52 2.58 -26.81 -12.82
C GLY A 52 3.23 -25.58 -12.21
N THR A 53 2.39 -24.59 -11.94
CA THR A 53 2.76 -23.36 -11.24
C THR A 53 1.73 -23.11 -10.15
N TRP A 54 2.19 -22.69 -8.98
CA TRP A 54 1.33 -22.41 -7.83
C TRP A 54 1.69 -21.06 -7.23
N ARG A 55 0.68 -20.36 -6.70
CA ARG A 55 0.83 -19.07 -6.02
C ARG A 55 0.70 -19.24 -4.52
N SER A 56 1.42 -18.41 -3.74
CA SER A 56 1.28 -18.31 -2.28
C SER A 56 1.57 -19.61 -1.52
N ILE A 57 2.73 -20.21 -1.78
CA ILE A 57 3.15 -21.45 -1.13
C ILE A 57 3.78 -21.18 0.24
N THR A 58 3.32 -21.86 1.29
CA THR A 58 3.77 -21.63 2.69
C THR A 58 4.43 -22.84 3.32
N ASP A 59 5.22 -23.59 2.54
CA ASP A 59 5.85 -24.81 3.01
C ASP A 59 6.95 -24.57 4.06
N PHE A 60 7.09 -25.57 4.95
CA PHE A 60 8.12 -25.68 5.99
C PHE A 60 8.14 -24.58 7.05
N GLY A 61 7.09 -23.75 7.14
CA GLY A 61 7.03 -22.64 8.09
C GLY A 61 8.02 -21.51 7.79
N LEU A 62 8.53 -21.44 6.54
CA LEU A 62 9.55 -20.48 6.11
C LEU A 62 8.95 -19.23 5.43
N GLY A 63 7.75 -18.82 5.83
CA GLY A 63 7.04 -17.68 5.19
C GLY A 63 6.32 -18.08 3.90
N GLU A 64 6.01 -17.12 3.04
CA GLU A 64 5.34 -17.35 1.76
C GLU A 64 6.35 -17.34 0.60
N THR A 65 6.09 -18.13 -0.45
CA THR A 65 6.67 -17.96 -1.78
C THR A 65 5.58 -17.47 -2.72
N ASP A 66 5.83 -16.36 -3.42
CA ASP A 66 4.82 -15.71 -4.27
C ASP A 66 4.39 -16.67 -5.38
N LEU A 67 5.36 -17.22 -6.12
CA LEU A 67 5.12 -18.23 -7.16
C LEU A 67 6.14 -19.37 -7.05
N LEU A 68 5.66 -20.60 -7.17
CA LEU A 68 6.47 -21.80 -7.33
C LEU A 68 6.18 -22.41 -8.70
N PHE A 69 7.19 -22.48 -9.57
CA PHE A 69 7.11 -23.14 -10.86
C PHE A 69 7.87 -24.47 -10.84
N SER A 70 7.23 -25.54 -11.29
CA SER A 70 7.84 -26.86 -11.44
C SER A 70 7.89 -27.26 -12.90
N TYR A 71 9.07 -27.69 -13.35
CA TYR A 71 9.26 -28.23 -14.68
C TYR A 71 10.28 -29.38 -14.68
N ASN A 72 10.31 -30.14 -15.76
CA ASN A 72 11.33 -31.14 -15.99
C ASN A 72 12.44 -30.60 -16.91
N SER A 73 13.68 -30.89 -16.55
CA SER A 73 14.86 -30.78 -17.40
C SER A 73 15.41 -32.18 -17.66
N ASN A 74 15.12 -32.74 -18.83
CA ASN A 74 15.34 -34.16 -19.13
C ASN A 74 14.65 -35.04 -18.06
N ASN A 75 15.42 -35.79 -17.27
CA ASN A 75 14.92 -36.67 -16.21
C ASN A 75 14.93 -36.03 -14.82
N GLU A 76 15.36 -34.78 -14.70
CA GLU A 76 15.43 -34.05 -13.43
C GLU A 76 14.23 -33.13 -13.28
N LYS A 77 13.61 -33.17 -12.10
CA LYS A 77 12.55 -32.25 -11.71
C LYS A 77 13.16 -31.02 -11.06
N VAL A 78 12.81 -29.85 -11.59
CA VAL A 78 13.35 -28.57 -11.15
C VAL A 78 12.24 -27.70 -10.56
N PHE A 79 12.50 -27.12 -9.40
CA PHE A 79 11.67 -26.10 -8.79
C PHE A 79 12.29 -24.71 -8.97
N VAL A 80 11.46 -23.73 -9.31
CA VAL A 80 11.84 -22.31 -9.38
C VAL A 80 10.93 -21.54 -8.44
N LEU A 81 11.52 -21.04 -7.36
CA LEU A 81 10.85 -20.22 -6.36
C LEU A 81 11.01 -18.77 -6.79
N ILE A 82 9.91 -18.12 -7.11
CA ILE A 82 9.88 -16.78 -7.68
C ILE A 82 9.34 -15.84 -6.60
N GLU A 83 10.17 -14.85 -6.25
CA GLU A 83 9.75 -13.68 -5.48
C GLU A 83 9.40 -12.56 -6.47
N ASN A 84 8.22 -11.96 -6.29
CA ASN A 84 7.76 -10.86 -7.11
C ASN A 84 7.71 -9.56 -6.31
N LYS A 85 8.36 -8.51 -6.82
CA LYS A 85 8.47 -7.23 -6.12
C LYS A 85 8.16 -6.03 -7.01
N LEU A 86 7.22 -5.20 -6.55
CA LEU A 86 6.91 -3.90 -7.14
C LEU A 86 7.36 -2.72 -6.30
N ASP A 87 7.47 -2.84 -4.97
CA ASP A 87 7.86 -1.71 -4.11
C ASP A 87 9.06 -2.08 -3.22
N ALA A 88 9.93 -1.11 -2.98
CA ALA A 88 11.37 -1.29 -2.83
C ALA A 88 11.87 -1.55 -1.40
N THR A 89 11.03 -2.00 -0.48
CA THR A 89 11.49 -2.37 0.87
C THR A 89 11.44 -3.87 1.05
N PHE A 90 12.61 -4.51 1.01
CA PHE A 90 12.76 -5.84 1.58
C PHE A 90 12.41 -5.79 3.07
N GLN A 91 11.72 -6.82 3.55
CA GLN A 91 11.83 -7.18 4.95
C GLN A 91 13.15 -7.94 5.12
N ASP A 92 13.94 -7.56 6.14
CA ASP A 92 15.18 -8.25 6.47
C ASP A 92 14.94 -9.78 6.50
N GLU A 93 15.86 -10.55 5.90
CA GLU A 93 15.86 -12.03 5.82
C GLU A 93 14.92 -12.70 4.78
N GLN A 94 14.23 -11.97 3.91
CA GLN A 94 13.32 -12.61 2.93
C GLN A 94 14.02 -13.58 1.96
N PHE A 95 15.17 -13.20 1.39
CA PHE A 95 15.94 -14.08 0.52
C PHE A 95 16.43 -15.35 1.23
N ILE A 96 16.90 -15.21 2.48
CA ILE A 96 17.37 -16.34 3.30
C ILE A 96 16.27 -17.39 3.47
N ARG A 97 15.01 -16.97 3.60
CA ARG A 97 13.87 -17.88 3.71
C ARG A 97 13.65 -18.69 2.43
N TYR A 98 13.77 -18.06 1.27
CA TYR A 98 13.67 -18.73 -0.03
C TYR A 98 14.80 -19.74 -0.22
N GLU A 99 16.04 -19.36 0.09
CA GLU A 99 17.20 -20.25 -0.04
C GLU A 99 17.07 -21.49 0.87
N LYS A 100 16.63 -21.29 2.12
CA LYS A 100 16.33 -22.39 3.05
C LYS A 100 15.23 -23.31 2.51
N ARG A 101 14.16 -22.75 1.94
CA ARG A 101 13.06 -23.53 1.35
C ARG A 101 13.52 -24.35 0.14
N ALA A 102 14.31 -23.75 -0.76
CA ALA A 102 14.88 -24.44 -1.91
C ALA A 102 15.73 -25.65 -1.47
N LYS A 103 16.61 -25.45 -0.46
CA LYS A 103 17.42 -26.54 0.12
C LYS A 103 16.54 -27.64 0.74
N GLU A 104 15.45 -27.29 1.43
CA GLU A 104 14.51 -28.28 1.99
C GLU A 104 13.79 -29.09 0.92
N TYR A 105 13.36 -28.49 -0.20
CA TYR A 105 12.73 -29.22 -1.29
C TYR A 105 13.67 -30.28 -1.90
N VAL A 106 14.95 -29.94 -2.10
CA VAL A 106 15.96 -30.88 -2.58
C VAL A 106 16.25 -31.96 -1.53
N ARG A 107 16.49 -31.56 -0.27
CA ARG A 107 16.79 -32.48 0.83
C ARG A 107 15.68 -33.53 1.06
N LYS A 108 14.43 -33.12 0.92
CA LYS A 108 13.25 -34.00 1.05
C LYS A 108 12.87 -34.72 -0.26
N LYS A 109 13.64 -34.55 -1.33
CA LYS A 109 13.44 -35.17 -2.64
C LYS A 109 12.10 -34.81 -3.30
N HIS A 110 11.62 -33.57 -3.09
CA HIS A 110 10.47 -33.05 -3.83
C HIS A 110 10.82 -32.62 -5.27
N CYS A 111 12.10 -32.32 -5.49
CA CYS A 111 12.75 -31.97 -6.75
C CYS A 111 14.23 -32.36 -6.68
N ASP A 112 14.90 -32.41 -7.83
CA ASP A 112 16.34 -32.66 -7.95
C ASP A 112 17.16 -31.37 -7.81
N ASN A 113 16.63 -30.26 -8.35
CA ASN A 113 17.24 -28.93 -8.26
C ASN A 113 16.20 -27.86 -7.89
N ALA A 114 16.61 -26.84 -7.14
CA ALA A 114 15.76 -25.71 -6.77
C ALA A 114 16.50 -24.38 -6.90
N TYR A 115 15.87 -23.39 -7.53
CA TYR A 115 16.44 -22.07 -7.80
C TYR A 115 15.53 -20.97 -7.24
N CYS A 116 16.13 -19.90 -6.71
CA CYS A 116 15.40 -18.73 -6.24
C CYS A 116 15.60 -17.57 -7.22
N ILE A 117 14.51 -16.98 -7.71
CA ILE A 117 14.52 -15.94 -8.74
C ILE A 117 13.74 -14.73 -8.23
N LEU A 118 14.25 -13.55 -8.53
CA LEU A 118 13.52 -12.30 -8.34
C LEU A 118 12.91 -11.82 -9.66
N ILE A 119 11.64 -11.45 -9.64
CA ILE A 119 11.01 -10.69 -10.72
C ILE A 119 10.62 -9.33 -10.16
N ALA A 120 11.24 -8.28 -10.70
CA ALA A 120 11.02 -6.91 -10.24
C ALA A 120 11.36 -5.90 -11.34
N PRO A 121 11.06 -4.61 -11.19
CA PRO A 121 11.51 -3.61 -12.16
C PRO A 121 13.03 -3.45 -12.19
N ASN A 122 13.58 -3.03 -13.34
CA ASN A 122 15.03 -2.96 -13.56
C ASN A 122 15.81 -2.18 -12.50
N LEU A 123 15.24 -1.05 -12.05
CA LEU A 123 15.88 -0.23 -11.01
C LEU A 123 16.06 -1.03 -9.72
N TYR A 124 15.09 -1.86 -9.36
CA TYR A 124 15.16 -2.69 -8.17
C TYR A 124 16.18 -3.82 -8.34
N CYS A 125 16.12 -4.55 -9.47
CA CYS A 125 17.07 -5.61 -9.78
C CYS A 125 18.54 -5.17 -9.71
N LYS A 126 18.83 -3.91 -10.08
CA LYS A 126 20.18 -3.32 -10.05
C LYS A 126 20.64 -2.88 -8.65
N ASN A 127 19.71 -2.63 -7.73
CA ASN A 127 19.99 -2.06 -6.42
C ASN A 127 19.94 -3.10 -5.29
N GLN A 128 19.64 -4.36 -5.60
CA GLN A 128 19.63 -5.49 -4.69
C GLN A 128 20.87 -6.37 -4.90
N ASN A 129 21.32 -7.07 -3.85
CA ASN A 129 22.48 -7.95 -3.91
C ASN A 129 22.17 -9.40 -3.47
N ASP A 130 20.92 -9.69 -3.12
CA ASP A 130 20.53 -10.96 -2.51
C ASP A 130 20.25 -12.04 -3.56
N PHE A 131 19.48 -11.70 -4.59
CA PHE A 131 19.13 -12.62 -5.67
C PHE A 131 20.16 -12.52 -6.80
N GLU A 132 20.91 -13.61 -6.99
CA GLU A 132 21.84 -13.76 -8.12
C GLU A 132 21.11 -13.78 -9.47
N ASN A 133 19.93 -14.39 -9.50
CA ASN A 133 19.13 -14.57 -10.71
C ASN A 133 17.86 -13.72 -10.65
N TYR A 134 17.63 -12.91 -11.68
CA TYR A 134 16.45 -12.06 -11.77
C TYR A 134 16.00 -11.80 -13.21
N ILE A 135 14.71 -11.52 -13.38
CA ILE A 135 14.15 -10.99 -14.63
C ILE A 135 13.45 -9.67 -14.35
N SER A 136 13.71 -8.67 -15.20
CA SER A 136 13.05 -7.38 -15.07
C SER A 136 11.63 -7.38 -15.64
N TYR A 137 10.73 -6.59 -15.04
CA TYR A 137 9.39 -6.34 -15.60
C TYR A 137 9.46 -5.80 -17.02
N GLU A 138 10.42 -4.92 -17.30
CA GLU A 138 10.62 -4.35 -18.63
C GLU A 138 11.05 -5.41 -19.65
N THR A 139 11.83 -6.41 -19.24
CA THR A 139 12.19 -7.56 -20.08
C THR A 139 10.94 -8.38 -20.42
N ILE A 140 10.08 -8.67 -19.45
CA ILE A 140 8.81 -9.40 -19.66
C ILE A 140 7.85 -8.61 -20.55
N SER A 141 7.70 -7.31 -20.33
CA SER A 141 6.87 -6.44 -21.16
C SER A 141 7.32 -6.45 -22.63
N ARG A 142 8.63 -6.32 -22.89
CA ARG A 142 9.16 -6.39 -24.26
C ARG A 142 8.91 -7.74 -24.92
N LEU A 143 8.94 -8.85 -24.17
CA LEU A 143 8.58 -10.16 -24.71
C LEU A 143 7.12 -10.17 -25.18
N PHE A 144 6.19 -9.74 -24.33
CA PHE A 144 4.77 -9.73 -24.68
C PHE A 144 4.48 -8.80 -25.86
N GLU A 145 5.16 -7.66 -25.94
CA GLU A 145 5.04 -6.74 -27.07
C GLU A 145 5.54 -7.39 -28.38
N LYS A 146 6.68 -8.11 -28.33
CA LYS A 146 7.23 -8.83 -29.49
C LYS A 146 6.33 -9.92 -30.04
N GLN A 147 5.44 -10.49 -29.22
CA GLN A 147 4.45 -11.47 -29.71
C GLN A 147 3.47 -10.84 -30.71
N ASN A 148 3.27 -9.51 -30.65
CA ASN A 148 2.40 -8.74 -31.54
C ASN A 148 0.96 -9.30 -31.66
N THR A 149 0.45 -9.88 -30.58
CA THR A 149 -0.96 -10.33 -30.48
C THR A 149 -1.74 -9.35 -29.60
N LYS A 150 -3.06 -9.30 -29.75
CA LYS A 150 -3.91 -8.47 -28.88
C LYS A 150 -3.71 -8.82 -27.39
N ARG A 151 -3.54 -10.11 -27.07
CA ARG A 151 -3.27 -10.59 -25.70
C ARG A 151 -1.90 -10.12 -25.22
N GLY A 152 -0.85 -10.30 -26.02
CA GLY A 152 0.51 -9.88 -25.67
C GLY A 152 0.61 -8.36 -25.47
N LEU A 153 0.05 -7.57 -26.39
CA LEU A 153 0.03 -6.11 -26.27
C LEU A 153 -0.70 -5.65 -24.99
N PHE A 154 -1.84 -6.28 -24.66
CA PHE A 154 -2.57 -5.98 -23.43
C PHE A 154 -1.75 -6.33 -22.17
N LYS A 155 -1.14 -7.52 -22.11
CA LYS A 155 -0.28 -7.91 -20.98
C LYS A 155 0.93 -7.00 -20.86
N SER A 156 1.56 -6.62 -21.98
CA SER A 156 2.65 -5.63 -22.00
C SER A 156 2.21 -4.30 -21.39
N GLN A 157 1.04 -3.79 -21.78
CA GLN A 157 0.48 -2.55 -21.23
C GLN A 157 0.26 -2.65 -19.72
N LEU A 158 -0.26 -3.77 -19.20
CA LEU A 158 -0.42 -3.97 -17.75
C LEU A 158 0.93 -3.96 -17.01
N ILE A 159 1.94 -4.67 -17.51
CA ILE A 159 3.28 -4.67 -16.91
C ILE A 159 3.91 -3.27 -16.96
N GLN A 160 3.71 -2.51 -18.04
CA GLN A 160 4.19 -1.13 -18.15
C GLN A 160 3.52 -0.18 -17.14
N ILE A 161 2.22 -0.33 -16.87
CA ILE A 161 1.53 0.42 -15.80
C ILE A 161 2.19 0.13 -14.44
N ALA A 162 2.57 -1.13 -14.19
CA ALA A 162 3.27 -1.55 -12.99
C ALA A 162 4.66 -0.88 -12.86
N VAL A 163 5.42 -0.80 -13.95
CA VAL A 163 6.74 -0.12 -14.00
C VAL A 163 6.62 1.40 -13.85
N GLU A 164 5.63 2.02 -14.51
CA GLU A 164 5.40 3.47 -14.44
C GLU A 164 5.10 3.94 -13.01
N LYS A 165 4.41 3.11 -12.21
CA LYS A 165 4.17 3.36 -10.79
C LYS A 165 5.47 3.48 -9.98
N LEU A 166 6.52 2.69 -10.31
CA LEU A 166 7.83 2.85 -9.69
C LEU A 166 8.62 4.05 -10.21
N ARG A 167 8.60 4.29 -11.52
CA ARG A 167 9.32 5.42 -12.13
C ARG A 167 8.86 6.76 -11.56
N ARG A 168 7.58 6.84 -11.22
CA ARG A 168 6.96 8.05 -10.65
C ARG A 168 7.15 8.11 -9.12
N GLY A 169 7.56 7.02 -8.46
CA GLY A 169 7.23 6.75 -7.06
C GLY A 169 5.71 6.64 -6.92
N TYR A 170 5.20 6.33 -5.73
CA TYR A 170 3.81 6.68 -5.42
C TYR A 170 3.65 8.20 -5.59
N GLN A 171 3.31 8.65 -6.80
CA GLN A 171 2.70 9.94 -7.03
C GLN A 171 1.25 9.70 -6.62
N PRO A 172 0.79 10.21 -5.46
CA PRO A 172 -0.61 10.53 -5.41
C PRO A 172 -0.95 11.26 -6.69
N VAL A 173 -2.07 10.91 -7.34
CA VAL A 173 -2.62 11.75 -8.39
C VAL A 173 -2.78 13.13 -7.75
N ASN A 174 -1.82 14.02 -7.99
CA ASN A 174 -1.79 15.34 -7.41
C ASN A 174 -2.95 16.07 -8.06
N SER A 175 -4.07 16.09 -7.36
CA SER A 175 -5.14 17.01 -7.66
C SER A 175 -4.67 18.35 -7.11
N GLU A 176 -4.25 19.25 -8.01
CA GLU A 176 -3.95 20.64 -7.66
C GLU A 176 -5.07 21.24 -6.76
N PRO A 177 -6.37 20.99 -7.02
CA PRO A 177 -7.44 21.36 -6.09
C PRO A 177 -7.27 20.83 -4.66
N VAL A 178 -6.97 19.53 -4.50
CA VAL A 178 -6.81 18.91 -3.17
C VAL A 178 -5.55 19.43 -2.47
N GLN A 179 -4.44 19.56 -3.20
CA GLN A 179 -3.20 20.12 -2.66
C GLN A 179 -3.41 21.55 -2.16
N LYS A 180 -4.07 22.38 -2.98
CA LYS A 180 -4.43 23.76 -2.61
C LYS A 180 -5.36 23.78 -1.39
N PHE A 181 -6.41 22.97 -1.39
CA PHE A 181 -7.34 22.87 -0.27
C PHE A 181 -6.62 22.55 1.04
N TRP A 182 -5.69 21.59 1.04
CA TRP A 182 -4.93 21.24 2.25
C TRP A 182 -3.98 22.33 2.71
N HIS A 183 -3.35 23.07 1.79
CA HIS A 183 -2.56 24.26 2.15
C HIS A 183 -3.42 25.36 2.78
N ASP A 184 -4.57 25.66 2.17
CA ASP A 184 -5.52 26.67 2.67
C ASP A 184 -6.06 26.25 4.04
N TYR A 185 -6.43 24.97 4.20
CA TYR A 185 -6.84 24.38 5.47
C TYR A 185 -5.76 24.53 6.53
N TRP A 186 -4.51 24.20 6.22
CA TRP A 186 -3.39 24.30 7.17
C TRP A 186 -3.12 25.75 7.60
N ASN A 187 -3.15 26.70 6.65
CA ASN A 187 -3.02 28.13 6.94
C ASN A 187 -4.17 28.61 7.85
N PHE A 188 -5.41 28.30 7.48
CA PHE A 188 -6.60 28.70 8.25
C PHE A 188 -6.60 28.09 9.65
N LYS A 189 -6.21 26.83 9.77
CA LYS A 189 -6.05 26.11 11.04
C LYS A 189 -5.02 26.75 11.97
N ASN A 190 -3.93 27.28 11.42
CA ASN A 190 -2.89 27.94 12.22
C ASN A 190 -3.33 29.31 12.72
N ASP A 191 -4.23 29.99 12.00
CA ASP A 191 -4.85 31.24 12.45
C ASP A 191 -5.94 30.98 13.51
N LYS A 192 -6.86 30.03 13.26
CA LYS A 192 -8.08 29.87 14.07
C LYS A 192 -7.91 29.03 15.33
N ILE A 193 -7.16 27.93 15.26
CA ILE A 193 -7.00 26.99 16.38
C ILE A 193 -5.53 26.65 16.59
N PRO A 194 -4.69 27.64 16.99
CA PRO A 194 -3.25 27.44 17.21
C PRO A 194 -2.94 26.46 18.35
N SER A 195 -3.94 26.19 19.21
CA SER A 195 -3.92 25.23 20.31
C SER A 195 -3.67 23.78 19.85
N LEU A 196 -4.09 23.44 18.63
CA LEU A 196 -3.80 22.17 17.98
C LEU A 196 -2.67 22.33 16.97
N THR A 197 -1.91 21.29 16.69
CA THR A 197 -0.80 21.28 15.72
C THR A 197 -1.13 20.35 14.57
N MET A 198 -0.63 20.66 13.37
CA MET A 198 -0.82 19.85 12.16
C MET A 198 0.47 19.90 11.35
N LYS A 199 0.90 18.75 10.82
CA LYS A 199 2.04 18.69 9.91
C LYS A 199 1.73 19.54 8.67
N LYS A 200 2.66 20.43 8.30
CA LYS A 200 2.54 21.22 7.07
C LYS A 200 2.40 20.27 5.87
N PRO A 201 1.36 20.40 5.04
CA PRO A 201 1.20 19.52 3.88
C PRO A 201 2.36 19.74 2.91
N SER A 202 2.95 18.63 2.44
CA SER A 202 3.99 18.63 1.41
C SER A 202 3.41 18.09 0.11
N ILE A 203 3.16 16.79 0.02
CA ILE A 203 2.44 16.14 -1.07
C ILE A 203 1.21 15.47 -0.46
N VAL A 204 0.03 15.79 -0.99
CA VAL A 204 -1.25 15.33 -0.45
C VAL A 204 -1.97 14.42 -1.46
N PRO A 205 -2.28 13.17 -1.10
CA PRO A 205 -3.10 12.30 -1.93
C PRO A 205 -4.50 12.83 -2.23
N HIS A 206 -4.99 12.60 -3.46
CA HIS A 206 -6.36 12.97 -3.86
C HIS A 206 -7.43 12.46 -2.87
N ASN A 207 -7.23 11.26 -2.31
CA ASN A 207 -8.15 10.64 -1.36
C ASN A 207 -7.86 10.99 0.11
N SER A 208 -6.91 11.89 0.37
CA SER A 208 -6.58 12.38 1.72
C SER A 208 -7.71 13.28 2.22
N ASP A 209 -8.62 12.70 2.99
CA ASP A 209 -9.85 13.35 3.43
C ASP A 209 -9.86 13.74 4.92
N TRP A 210 -8.89 13.25 5.70
CA TRP A 210 -8.89 13.39 7.15
C TRP A 210 -7.68 14.17 7.67
N PRO A 211 -7.73 15.52 7.69
CA PRO A 211 -6.77 16.31 8.45
C PRO A 211 -6.59 15.79 9.87
N MET A 212 -5.33 15.54 10.24
CA MET A 212 -4.92 15.04 11.56
C MET A 212 -4.28 16.16 12.36
N LEU A 213 -4.83 16.40 13.54
CA LEU A 213 -4.41 17.44 14.47
C LEU A 213 -3.99 16.81 15.80
N TYR A 214 -3.07 17.47 16.49
CA TYR A 214 -2.44 16.96 17.71
C TYR A 214 -2.33 18.07 18.76
N ASP A 215 -2.61 17.75 20.01
CA ASP A 215 -2.25 18.62 21.14
C ASP A 215 -0.98 18.06 21.81
N ASN A 216 -0.09 18.95 22.25
CA ASN A 216 1.19 18.54 22.81
C ASN A 216 1.06 17.80 24.16
N ASP A 217 0.02 18.11 24.93
CA ASP A 217 -0.23 17.56 26.27
C ASP A 217 -1.03 16.26 26.21
N LEU A 218 -1.89 16.11 25.19
CA LEU A 218 -2.78 14.95 25.00
C LEU A 218 -2.12 13.82 24.18
N LYS A 219 -1.01 13.25 24.67
CA LYS A 219 -0.30 12.16 23.99
C LYS A 219 -1.17 10.92 23.84
N GLY A 220 -1.18 10.33 22.65
CA GLY A 220 -2.02 9.15 22.35
C GLY A 220 -3.46 9.49 21.94
N ILE A 221 -3.80 10.77 21.81
CA ILE A 221 -5.08 11.22 21.25
C ILE A 221 -4.81 11.95 19.93
N ILE A 222 -5.54 11.59 18.89
CA ILE A 222 -5.47 12.21 17.57
C ILE A 222 -6.81 12.83 17.22
N PHE A 223 -6.80 14.09 16.81
CA PHE A 223 -7.97 14.83 16.40
C PHE A 223 -8.14 14.75 14.88
N TYR A 224 -9.20 14.12 14.40
CA TYR A 224 -9.49 13.97 12.97
C TYR A 224 -10.65 14.87 12.56
N HIS A 225 -10.43 15.70 11.53
CA HIS A 225 -11.54 16.32 10.81
C HIS A 225 -11.89 15.44 9.60
N LYS A 226 -12.98 14.69 9.65
CA LYS A 226 -13.37 13.76 8.57
C LYS A 226 -14.26 14.49 7.56
N LEU A 227 -13.63 15.14 6.59
CA LEU A 227 -14.25 16.14 5.69
C LEU A 227 -15.49 15.60 4.96
N ALA A 228 -15.37 14.56 4.14
CA ALA A 228 -16.50 14.02 3.38
C ALA A 228 -17.54 13.32 4.26
N GLN A 229 -17.14 12.88 5.46
CA GLN A 229 -18.03 12.23 6.42
C GLN A 229 -18.82 13.23 7.27
N GLY A 230 -18.35 14.48 7.37
CA GLY A 230 -18.94 15.50 8.23
C GLY A 230 -18.82 15.13 9.70
N ASN A 231 -17.62 14.77 10.17
CA ASN A 231 -17.39 14.50 11.59
C ASN A 231 -16.08 15.10 12.09
N SER A 232 -16.07 15.46 13.36
CA SER A 232 -14.88 15.84 14.12
C SER A 232 -14.69 14.82 15.24
N ASP A 233 -13.56 14.11 15.24
CA ASP A 233 -13.31 12.99 16.14
C ASP A 233 -12.06 13.24 16.99
N ALA A 234 -12.14 13.00 18.30
CA ALA A 234 -10.99 12.78 19.15
C ALA A 234 -10.81 11.27 19.34
N THR A 235 -9.73 10.71 18.79
CA THR A 235 -9.49 9.26 18.76
C THR A 235 -8.38 8.89 19.72
N PHE A 236 -8.70 8.01 20.67
CA PHE A 236 -7.80 7.50 21.70
C PHE A 236 -7.10 6.25 21.17
N GLN A 237 -5.78 6.31 21.04
CA GLN A 237 -4.94 5.23 20.52
C GLN A 237 -4.53 4.30 21.65
N ASN A 238 -4.87 3.00 21.54
CA ASN A 238 -4.58 1.97 22.55
C ASN A 238 -4.96 2.39 23.98
N PRO A 239 -6.22 2.82 24.23
CA PRO A 239 -6.66 3.26 25.54
C PRO A 239 -6.73 2.08 26.51
N THR A 240 -6.52 2.35 27.80
CA THR A 240 -6.83 1.37 28.86
C THR A 240 -8.34 1.33 29.09
N GLU A 241 -8.83 0.22 29.67
CA GLU A 241 -10.25 0.07 30.00
C GLU A 241 -10.75 1.19 30.94
N ASN A 242 -9.90 1.64 31.87
CA ASN A 242 -10.23 2.74 32.78
C ASN A 242 -10.46 4.07 32.03
N ILE A 243 -9.62 4.38 31.03
CA ILE A 243 -9.81 5.58 30.20
C ILE A 243 -11.14 5.50 29.44
N GLU A 244 -11.47 4.32 28.90
CA GLU A 244 -12.73 4.12 28.19
C GLU A 244 -13.96 4.30 29.10
N LEU A 245 -13.94 3.73 30.32
CA LEU A 245 -15.03 3.89 31.29
C LEU A 245 -15.23 5.35 31.66
N LYS A 246 -14.16 6.05 32.01
CA LYS A 246 -14.23 7.47 32.41
C LYS A 246 -14.76 8.36 31.30
N ILE A 247 -14.39 8.08 30.04
CA ILE A 247 -14.94 8.79 28.88
C ILE A 247 -16.44 8.56 28.74
N LYS A 248 -16.92 7.33 28.93
CA LYS A 248 -18.36 7.02 28.86
C LYS A 248 -19.14 7.70 29.97
N GLU A 249 -18.59 7.76 31.19
CA GLU A 249 -19.23 8.39 32.35
C GLU A 249 -19.34 9.91 32.22
N ASN A 250 -18.40 10.56 31.53
CA ASN A 250 -18.35 12.02 31.38
C ASN A 250 -18.79 12.50 29.99
N LEU A 251 -19.36 11.62 29.17
CA LEU A 251 -19.73 11.92 27.78
C LEU A 251 -20.84 13.00 27.74
N GLN A 252 -20.59 14.10 27.03
CA GLN A 252 -21.61 15.14 26.82
C GLN A 252 -22.74 14.64 25.90
N GLU A 253 -23.96 15.15 26.09
CA GLU A 253 -25.14 14.70 25.32
C GLU A 253 -25.00 14.89 23.80
N ASP A 254 -24.27 15.92 23.37
CA ASP A 254 -24.03 16.22 21.96
C ASP A 254 -22.85 15.42 21.37
N PHE A 255 -22.17 14.60 22.18
CA PHE A 255 -21.03 13.78 21.76
C PHE A 255 -21.43 12.32 21.57
N LYS A 256 -20.78 11.65 20.62
CA LYS A 256 -21.01 10.21 20.35
C LYS A 256 -19.75 9.41 20.63
N PHE A 257 -19.89 8.33 21.40
CA PHE A 257 -18.84 7.34 21.58
C PHE A 257 -18.86 6.31 20.44
N ILE A 258 -17.73 6.13 19.76
CA ILE A 258 -17.57 5.20 18.63
C ILE A 258 -16.47 4.21 18.96
N LYS A 259 -16.82 2.93 19.11
CA LYS A 259 -15.87 1.84 19.40
C LYS A 259 -15.22 1.33 18.11
N HIS A 260 -13.90 1.14 18.14
CA HIS A 260 -13.12 0.44 17.11
C HIS A 260 -12.40 -0.78 17.73
N SER A 261 -11.69 -1.57 16.92
CA SER A 261 -11.04 -2.80 17.37
C SER A 261 -9.91 -2.58 18.40
N LYS A 262 -9.10 -1.52 18.24
CA LYS A 262 -7.95 -1.18 19.12
C LYS A 262 -7.98 0.26 19.65
N SER A 263 -9.08 0.97 19.43
CA SER A 263 -9.23 2.39 19.77
C SER A 263 -10.71 2.72 19.96
N PHE A 264 -10.99 3.94 20.41
CA PHE A 264 -12.32 4.52 20.31
C PHE A 264 -12.22 6.00 19.95
N SER A 265 -13.31 6.56 19.45
CA SER A 265 -13.42 7.99 19.14
C SER A 265 -14.58 8.61 19.92
N VAL A 266 -14.39 9.82 20.40
CA VAL A 266 -15.48 10.73 20.79
C VAL A 266 -15.72 11.67 19.62
N ARG A 267 -16.97 11.74 19.15
CA ARG A 267 -17.35 12.38 17.90
C ARG A 267 -18.36 13.50 18.11
N ILE A 268 -18.13 14.60 17.42
CA ILE A 268 -19.14 15.65 17.16
C ILE A 268 -19.43 15.65 15.66
N SER A 269 -20.71 15.66 15.29
CA SER A 269 -21.12 15.80 13.89
C SER A 269 -20.73 17.20 13.37
N SER A 270 -20.26 17.27 12.13
CA SER A 270 -19.98 18.52 11.41
C SER A 270 -20.58 18.49 10.01
N GLU A 271 -20.51 19.60 9.28
CA GLU A 271 -20.93 19.62 7.89
C GLU A 271 -19.93 18.86 7.01
N LYS A 272 -20.43 18.29 5.91
CA LYS A 272 -19.59 17.64 4.90
C LYS A 272 -18.83 18.69 4.10
N ILE A 273 -17.55 18.42 3.86
CA ILE A 273 -16.64 19.29 3.12
C ILE A 273 -16.04 18.47 1.97
N ASP A 274 -16.07 19.05 0.77
CA ASP A 274 -15.50 18.46 -0.42
C ASP A 274 -14.14 19.09 -0.71
N ARG A 275 -13.09 18.37 -0.35
CA ARG A 275 -11.67 18.75 -0.56
C ARG A 275 -11.27 18.96 -2.02
N THR A 276 -12.10 18.54 -2.98
CA THR A 276 -11.84 18.75 -4.41
C THR A 276 -12.38 20.09 -4.91
N LYS A 277 -13.16 20.79 -4.08
CA LYS A 277 -13.75 22.10 -4.37
C LYS A 277 -12.98 23.22 -3.68
N ASP A 278 -13.23 24.45 -4.13
CA ASP A 278 -12.61 25.65 -3.59
C ASP A 278 -12.85 25.80 -2.08
N PHE A 279 -11.76 26.01 -1.33
CA PHE A 279 -11.75 26.15 0.12
C PHE A 279 -12.61 27.33 0.57
N ASN A 280 -12.52 28.47 -0.12
CA ASN A 280 -13.21 29.71 0.27
C ASN A 280 -14.74 29.56 0.22
N LYS A 281 -15.25 28.67 -0.63
CA LYS A 281 -16.69 28.38 -0.72
C LYS A 281 -17.21 27.56 0.47
N GLN A 282 -16.31 26.96 1.24
CA GLN A 282 -16.62 26.02 2.32
C GLN A 282 -16.04 26.46 3.67
N ILE A 283 -15.57 27.71 3.78
CA ILE A 283 -14.82 28.20 4.95
C ILE A 283 -15.62 28.12 6.25
N LYS A 284 -16.94 28.34 6.18
CA LYS A 284 -17.84 28.24 7.34
C LYS A 284 -17.92 26.81 7.86
N GLN A 285 -18.04 25.83 6.95
CA GLN A 285 -18.05 24.41 7.29
C GLN A 285 -16.74 23.98 7.93
N VAL A 286 -15.62 24.40 7.33
CA VAL A 286 -14.28 24.15 7.85
C VAL A 286 -14.14 24.72 9.27
N GLU A 287 -14.56 25.97 9.47
CA GLU A 287 -14.50 26.64 10.77
C GLU A 287 -15.33 25.93 11.84
N ILE A 288 -16.56 25.50 11.52
CA ILE A 288 -17.41 24.73 12.44
C ILE A 288 -16.70 23.44 12.86
N GLY A 289 -16.15 22.68 11.91
CA GLY A 289 -15.43 21.46 12.22
C GLY A 289 -14.17 21.72 13.07
N MET A 290 -13.42 22.79 12.80
CA MET A 290 -12.27 23.17 13.63
C MET A 290 -12.67 23.55 15.06
N LYS A 291 -13.75 24.30 15.23
CA LYS A 291 -14.31 24.63 16.56
C LYS A 291 -14.75 23.37 17.30
N ASN A 292 -15.31 22.38 16.61
CA ASN A 292 -15.64 21.09 17.21
C ASN A 292 -14.40 20.33 17.68
N LEU A 293 -13.28 20.37 16.94
CA LEU A 293 -12.02 19.77 17.39
C LEU A 293 -11.46 20.46 18.63
N GLU A 294 -11.52 21.79 18.69
CA GLU A 294 -11.10 22.55 19.88
C GLU A 294 -12.03 22.26 21.07
N LYS A 295 -13.34 22.20 20.86
CA LYS A 295 -14.31 21.79 21.88
C LYS A 295 -14.02 20.39 22.44
N LEU A 296 -13.73 19.42 21.56
CA LEU A 296 -13.35 18.07 21.99
C LEU A 296 -12.06 18.08 22.82
N ARG A 297 -11.05 18.84 22.36
CA ARG A 297 -9.78 18.99 23.07
C ARG A 297 -9.98 19.56 24.46
N ASP A 298 -10.70 20.67 24.57
CA ASP A 298 -10.88 21.39 25.83
C ASP A 298 -11.68 20.55 26.82
N TRP A 299 -12.75 19.89 26.36
CA TRP A 299 -13.50 18.94 27.19
C TRP A 299 -12.60 17.80 27.72
N ILE A 300 -11.71 17.23 26.89
CA ILE A 300 -10.78 16.18 27.35
C ILE A 300 -9.80 16.72 28.41
N LYS A 301 -9.37 17.98 28.29
CA LYS A 301 -8.52 18.62 29.31
C LYS A 301 -9.29 18.87 30.61
N GLU A 302 -10.56 19.29 30.53
CA GLU A 302 -11.44 19.54 31.69
C GLU A 302 -11.68 18.27 32.52
N ILE A 303 -11.93 17.13 31.90
CA ILE A 303 -12.07 15.84 32.60
C ILE A 303 -10.74 15.30 33.17
N GLY A 304 -9.63 16.00 32.89
CA GLY A 304 -8.32 15.78 33.51
C GLY A 304 -7.58 14.54 33.01
N ILE A 305 -7.76 14.11 31.76
CA ILE A 305 -7.11 12.89 31.23
C ILE A 305 -5.59 13.05 31.02
N ASN A 306 -5.08 14.27 30.83
CA ASN A 306 -3.66 14.57 30.59
C ASN A 306 -2.70 13.95 31.62
N ASN A 307 -3.08 13.93 32.90
CA ASN A 307 -2.23 13.45 33.99
C ASN A 307 -2.03 11.92 34.00
N TRP A 308 -2.77 11.17 33.17
CA TRP A 308 -2.88 9.72 33.29
C TRP A 308 -2.26 8.95 32.11
N LEU A 309 -2.07 9.62 30.97
CA LEU A 309 -1.36 9.05 29.82
C LEU A 309 0.17 9.06 30.01
N GLN A 310 0.66 9.83 30.98
CA GLN A 310 2.08 9.89 31.38
C GLN A 310 2.47 8.81 32.41
N GLN A 311 1.53 8.05 32.97
CA GLN A 311 1.84 6.96 33.92
C GLN A 311 2.19 5.63 33.23
N ARG A 312 2.97 5.68 32.14
CA ARG A 312 3.68 4.50 31.65
C ARG A 312 5.15 4.63 32.07
N VAL A 313 5.43 4.18 33.30
CA VAL A 313 6.76 3.67 33.67
C VAL A 313 6.75 2.17 33.42
#